data_AF-A0A9Q0TS50-F1
#
_entry.id   AF-A0A9Q0TS50-F1
#
_cell.length_a   1.000
_cell.length_b   1.000
_cell.length_c   1.000
_cell.angle_alpha   90.00
_cell.angle_beta   90.00
_cell.angle_gamma   90.00
#
_symmetry.space_group_name_H-M   'P 1'
#
loop_
_entity.id
_entity.type
_entity.pdbx_description
1 polymer ?
#
loop_
_entity_poly.entity_id
_entity_poly.type
_entity_poly.pdbx_seq_one_letter_code
_entity_poly.pdbx_strand_id
1 'polypeptide(L)'
;MVTILRKAKKIKSRLETLDQSNVANRRLSKAYKEGSPVDRSRVSVTNGLRAKLRDMMRDFQALRENILKDHKEGLKRRYYNATGEHPTEEMIEKMISRGEKERVFEGKAELEKENLERHEALKEIQRSLTELRRVFLDMSILVETQADEINVIEENVGSAANHISGGTDGLYYANQMKRRGSNWGCWVGVLLLILLGILVSTLAS
;
A
#
# COMPACT_ATOMS: atom_id res chain seq x y z
N MET A 1 -17.17 9.41 -13.34
CA MET A 1 -16.61 8.31 -12.52
C MET A 1 -15.42 7.57 -13.15
N VAL A 2 -15.20 7.69 -14.48
CA VAL A 2 -13.99 7.25 -15.23
C VAL A 2 -12.64 7.58 -14.53
N THR A 3 -12.60 8.67 -13.76
CA THR A 3 -11.42 9.09 -13.00
C THR A 3 -11.05 8.13 -11.85
N ILE A 4 -12.03 7.55 -11.14
CA ILE A 4 -11.78 6.66 -10.00
C ILE A 4 -11.17 5.35 -10.49
N LEU A 5 -11.78 4.75 -11.50
CA LEU A 5 -11.27 3.55 -12.14
C LEU A 5 -9.86 3.74 -12.70
N ARG A 6 -9.60 4.86 -13.38
CA ARG A 6 -8.26 5.19 -13.89
C ARG A 6 -7.25 5.33 -12.75
N LYS A 7 -7.64 5.96 -11.63
CA LYS A 7 -6.80 6.04 -10.42
C LYS A 7 -6.52 4.65 -9.85
N ALA A 8 -7.54 3.79 -9.71
CA ALA A 8 -7.37 2.43 -9.21
C ALA A 8 -6.43 1.60 -10.10
N LYS A 9 -6.61 1.65 -11.44
CA LYS A 9 -5.69 1.00 -12.40
C LYS A 9 -4.25 1.52 -12.26
N LYS A 10 -4.07 2.84 -12.08
CA LYS A 10 -2.75 3.44 -11.84
C LYS A 10 -2.12 2.97 -10.53
N ILE A 11 -2.89 2.86 -9.45
CA ILE A 11 -2.40 2.35 -8.17
C ILE A 11 -2.00 0.87 -8.30
N LYS A 12 -2.84 0.05 -8.95
CA LYS A 12 -2.52 -1.36 -9.25
C LYS A 12 -1.18 -1.49 -9.97
N SER A 13 -1.00 -0.77 -11.08
CA SER A 13 0.25 -0.80 -11.85
C SER A 13 1.48 -0.36 -11.02
N ARG A 14 1.31 0.61 -10.12
CA ARG A 14 2.39 1.03 -9.20
C ARG A 14 2.70 -0.04 -8.15
N LEU A 15 1.70 -0.75 -7.63
CA LEU A 15 1.91 -1.86 -6.70
C LEU A 15 2.64 -3.02 -7.37
N GLU A 16 2.26 -3.39 -8.59
CA GLU A 16 2.98 -4.42 -9.37
C GLU A 16 4.44 -4.02 -9.62
N THR A 17 4.68 -2.73 -9.90
CA THR A 17 6.04 -2.20 -10.06
C THR A 17 6.84 -2.30 -8.75
N LEU A 18 6.19 -2.03 -7.60
CA LEU A 18 6.83 -2.17 -6.29
C LEU A 18 7.18 -3.63 -5.98
N ASP A 19 6.32 -4.59 -6.32
CA ASP A 19 6.63 -6.01 -6.15
C ASP A 19 7.83 -6.44 -6.99
N GLN A 20 7.85 -6.04 -8.27
CA GLN A 20 8.99 -6.30 -9.15
C GLN A 20 10.28 -5.67 -8.62
N SER A 21 10.19 -4.43 -8.10
CA SER A 21 11.32 -3.75 -7.47
C SER A 21 11.80 -4.48 -6.21
N ASN A 22 10.88 -4.96 -5.37
CA ASN A 22 11.24 -5.73 -4.18
C ASN A 22 11.97 -7.02 -4.56
N VAL A 23 11.46 -7.76 -5.54
CA VAL A 23 12.13 -8.98 -6.05
C VAL A 23 13.50 -8.67 -6.66
N ALA A 24 13.61 -7.62 -7.47
CA ALA A 24 14.88 -7.22 -8.09
C ALA A 24 15.94 -6.82 -7.06
N ASN A 25 15.55 -6.09 -6.02
CA ASN A 25 16.46 -5.64 -4.96
C ASN A 25 17.11 -6.81 -4.22
N ARG A 26 16.45 -7.97 -4.13
CA ARG A 26 17.00 -9.18 -3.49
C ARG A 26 18.32 -9.65 -4.08
N ARG A 27 18.63 -9.27 -5.32
CA ARG A 27 19.86 -9.63 -6.03
C ARG A 27 20.98 -8.59 -5.91
N LEU A 28 20.71 -7.39 -5.37
CA LEU A 28 21.70 -6.31 -5.35
C LEU A 28 22.80 -6.50 -4.31
N SER A 29 22.44 -6.92 -3.09
CA SER A 29 23.43 -7.16 -2.03
C SER A 29 22.87 -8.03 -0.91
N LYS A 30 23.75 -8.52 -0.02
CA LYS A 30 23.35 -9.28 1.18
C LYS A 30 22.36 -8.51 2.07
N ALA A 31 22.43 -7.18 2.11
CA ALA A 31 21.53 -6.35 2.92
C ALA A 31 20.08 -6.37 2.42
N TYR A 32 19.87 -6.62 1.12
CA TYR A 32 18.55 -6.69 0.49
C TYR A 32 18.08 -8.11 0.21
N LYS A 33 18.88 -9.12 0.56
CA LYS A 33 18.55 -10.54 0.35
C LYS A 33 17.14 -10.83 0.89
N GLU A 34 16.44 -11.75 0.24
CA GLU A 34 15.15 -12.24 0.70
C GLU A 34 15.16 -12.56 2.20
N GLY A 35 14.17 -12.03 2.91
CA GLY A 35 14.03 -12.19 4.35
C GLY A 35 14.97 -11.33 5.20
N SER A 36 15.79 -10.45 4.61
CA SER A 36 16.51 -9.42 5.36
C SER A 36 15.54 -8.42 5.99
N PRO A 37 15.94 -7.66 7.04
CA PRO A 37 15.09 -6.62 7.61
C PRO A 37 14.59 -5.63 6.55
N VAL A 38 15.45 -5.24 5.61
CA VAL A 38 15.10 -4.31 4.53
C VAL A 38 14.08 -4.94 3.56
N ASP A 39 14.25 -6.21 3.17
CA ASP A 39 13.29 -6.91 2.31
C ASP A 39 11.92 -7.04 3.01
N ARG A 40 11.92 -7.45 4.29
CA ARG A 40 10.70 -7.58 5.10
C ARG A 40 9.95 -6.26 5.24
N SER A 41 10.62 -5.16 5.57
CA SER A 41 9.96 -3.85 5.67
C SER A 41 9.37 -3.42 4.32
N ARG A 42 10.06 -3.65 3.21
CA ARG A 42 9.57 -3.28 1.86
C ARG A 42 8.38 -4.10 1.42
N VAL A 43 8.41 -5.42 1.65
CA VAL A 43 7.29 -6.34 1.38
C VAL A 43 6.09 -5.95 2.24
N SER A 44 6.31 -5.72 3.54
CA SER A 44 5.27 -5.31 4.47
C SER A 44 4.56 -4.01 4.06
N VAL A 45 5.32 -2.95 3.71
CA VAL A 45 4.72 -1.69 3.22
C VAL A 45 3.90 -1.92 1.95
N THR A 46 4.42 -2.73 1.02
CA THR A 46 3.73 -3.03 -0.25
C THR A 46 2.42 -3.78 0.00
N ASN A 47 2.42 -4.72 0.95
CA ASN A 47 1.24 -5.49 1.35
C ASN A 47 0.22 -4.62 2.10
N GLY A 48 0.66 -3.73 2.99
CA GLY A 48 -0.22 -2.77 3.66
C GLY A 48 -0.93 -1.83 2.66
N LEU A 49 -0.24 -1.37 1.62
CA LEU A 49 -0.86 -0.58 0.54
C LEU A 49 -1.89 -1.39 -0.26
N ARG A 50 -1.63 -2.69 -0.47
CA ARG A 50 -2.58 -3.63 -1.08
C ARG A 50 -3.85 -3.78 -0.24
N ALA A 51 -3.69 -4.01 1.07
CA ALA A 51 -4.79 -4.12 2.01
C ALA A 51 -5.64 -2.83 2.02
N LYS A 52 -4.98 -1.66 2.05
CA LYS A 52 -5.69 -0.37 2.00
C LYS A 52 -6.48 -0.19 0.72
N LEU A 53 -5.95 -0.62 -0.43
CA LEU A 53 -6.66 -0.57 -1.71
C LEU A 53 -7.86 -1.50 -1.73
N ARG A 54 -7.76 -2.72 -1.15
CA ARG A 54 -8.90 -3.61 -0.94
C ARG A 54 -9.98 -2.94 -0.10
N ASP A 55 -9.60 -2.34 1.01
CA ASP A 55 -10.58 -1.76 1.94
C ASP A 55 -11.32 -0.59 1.27
N MET A 56 -10.62 0.28 0.53
CA MET A 56 -11.26 1.33 -0.27
C MET A 56 -12.26 0.77 -1.31
N MET A 57 -11.99 -0.41 -1.88
CA MET A 57 -12.93 -1.05 -2.81
C MET A 57 -14.17 -1.60 -2.09
N ARG A 58 -14.01 -2.13 -0.88
CA ARG A 58 -15.14 -2.54 -0.02
C ARG A 58 -16.01 -1.35 0.34
N ASP A 59 -15.40 -0.23 0.74
CA ASP A 59 -16.10 1.01 1.04
C ASP A 59 -16.87 1.54 -0.18
N PHE A 60 -16.28 1.45 -1.38
CA PHE A 60 -16.95 1.86 -2.61
C PHE A 60 -18.15 0.97 -2.98
N GLN A 61 -18.05 -0.33 -2.72
CA GLN A 61 -19.16 -1.27 -2.90
C GLN A 61 -20.30 -0.97 -1.90
N ALA A 62 -19.98 -0.73 -0.63
CA ALA A 62 -20.96 -0.35 0.39
C ALA A 62 -21.64 0.98 0.05
N LEU A 63 -20.88 1.98 -0.42
CA LEU A 63 -21.43 3.26 -0.87
C LEU A 63 -22.41 3.08 -2.03
N ARG A 64 -22.13 2.21 -3.01
CA ARG A 64 -23.07 1.90 -4.09
C ARG A 64 -24.38 1.32 -3.54
N GLU A 65 -24.29 0.38 -2.61
CA GLU A 65 -25.49 -0.27 -2.04
C GLU A 65 -26.38 0.76 -1.35
N ASN A 66 -25.78 1.72 -0.63
CA ASN A 66 -26.49 2.86 -0.06
C ASN A 66 -27.12 3.75 -1.13
N ILE A 67 -26.39 4.13 -2.19
CA ILE A 67 -26.94 4.97 -3.27
C ILE A 67 -28.11 4.27 -3.98
N LEU A 68 -28.02 2.95 -4.21
CA LEU A 68 -29.10 2.16 -4.81
C LEU A 68 -30.32 2.11 -3.89
N LYS A 69 -30.12 1.93 -2.59
CA LYS A 69 -31.18 1.97 -1.59
C LYS A 69 -31.88 3.33 -1.58
N ASP A 70 -31.12 4.42 -1.54
CA ASP A 70 -31.67 5.78 -1.54
C ASP A 70 -32.45 6.08 -2.83
N HIS A 71 -31.96 5.61 -3.98
CA HIS A 71 -32.67 5.76 -5.25
C HIS A 71 -33.98 4.98 -5.27
N LYS A 72 -33.97 3.74 -4.77
CA LYS A 72 -35.14 2.88 -4.63
C LYS A 72 -36.22 3.51 -3.74
N GLU A 73 -35.82 4.04 -2.58
CA GLU A 73 -36.71 4.76 -1.67
C GLU A 73 -37.27 6.05 -2.31
N GLY A 74 -36.42 6.79 -3.02
CA GLY A 74 -36.82 7.96 -3.79
C GLY A 74 -37.87 7.65 -4.86
N LEU A 75 -37.70 6.56 -5.61
CA LEU A 75 -38.68 6.07 -6.59
C LEU A 75 -40.00 5.70 -5.93
N LYS A 76 -39.96 4.93 -4.83
CA LYS A 76 -41.17 4.55 -4.08
C LYS A 76 -41.97 5.77 -3.63
N ARG A 77 -41.29 6.79 -3.07
CA ARG A 77 -41.93 8.03 -2.63
C ARG A 77 -42.54 8.83 -3.78
N ARG A 78 -41.83 8.95 -4.91
CA ARG A 78 -42.32 9.67 -6.10
C ARG A 78 -43.53 8.97 -6.73
N TYR A 79 -43.49 7.64 -6.81
CA TYR A 79 -44.59 6.84 -7.33
C TYR A 79 -45.85 7.02 -6.48
N TYR A 80 -45.72 6.91 -5.15
CA TYR A 80 -46.84 7.14 -4.24
C TYR A 80 -47.42 8.54 -4.37
N ASN A 81 -46.57 9.57 -4.45
CA ASN A 81 -47.03 10.96 -4.65
C ASN A 81 -47.73 11.18 -5.99
N ALA A 82 -47.43 10.36 -7.01
CA ALA A 82 -48.03 10.49 -8.34
C ALA A 82 -49.32 9.68 -8.51
N THR A 83 -49.42 8.52 -7.86
CA THR A 83 -50.51 7.54 -8.07
C THR A 83 -51.43 7.36 -6.86
N GLY A 84 -50.96 7.70 -5.66
CA GLY A 84 -51.62 7.38 -4.40
C GLY A 84 -51.43 5.93 -3.93
N GLU A 85 -50.72 5.10 -4.69
CA GLU A 85 -50.52 3.68 -4.40
C GLU A 85 -49.06 3.36 -4.15
N HIS A 86 -48.78 2.28 -3.40
CA HIS A 86 -47.43 1.78 -3.23
C HIS A 86 -47.04 0.88 -4.40
N PRO A 87 -45.90 1.13 -5.06
CA PRO A 87 -45.46 0.28 -6.16
C PRO A 87 -45.00 -1.09 -5.63
N THR A 88 -45.28 -2.13 -6.40
CA THR A 88 -44.75 -3.47 -6.13
C THR A 88 -43.24 -3.50 -6.34
N GLU A 89 -42.58 -4.47 -5.71
CA GLU A 89 -41.12 -4.60 -5.77
C GLU A 89 -40.63 -4.86 -7.20
N GLU A 90 -41.35 -5.68 -7.97
CA GLU A 90 -41.06 -5.92 -9.40
C GLU A 90 -41.17 -4.65 -10.25
N MET A 91 -42.13 -3.78 -9.94
CA MET A 91 -42.33 -2.51 -10.66
C MET A 91 -41.12 -1.58 -10.45
N ILE A 92 -40.66 -1.46 -9.20
CA ILE A 92 -39.48 -0.67 -8.86
C ILE A 92 -38.23 -1.24 -9.52
N GLU A 93 -38.07 -2.57 -9.54
CA GLU A 93 -36.93 -3.21 -10.19
C GLU A 93 -36.94 -3.00 -11.71
N LYS A 94 -38.12 -3.00 -12.36
CA LYS A 94 -38.26 -2.62 -13.77
C LYS A 94 -37.86 -1.16 -14.02
N MET A 95 -38.30 -0.22 -13.18
CA MET A 95 -37.88 1.19 -13.29
C MET A 95 -36.36 1.35 -13.15
N ILE A 96 -35.74 0.61 -12.22
CA ILE A 96 -34.29 0.64 -11.99
C ILE A 96 -33.50 -0.05 -13.11
N SER A 97 -34.01 -1.13 -13.70
CA SER A 97 -33.26 -1.95 -14.67
C SER A 97 -33.41 -1.47 -16.11
N ARG A 98 -34.63 -1.10 -16.51
CA ARG A 98 -34.93 -0.70 -17.89
C ARG A 98 -34.80 0.80 -18.10
N GLY A 99 -34.82 1.60 -17.04
CA GLY A 99 -34.97 3.06 -17.17
C GLY A 99 -36.24 3.43 -17.95
N GLU A 100 -37.20 2.51 -18.00
CA GLU A 100 -38.45 2.71 -18.73
C GLU A 100 -39.20 3.88 -18.09
N LYS A 101 -39.63 4.80 -18.94
CA LYS A 101 -40.56 5.87 -18.59
C LYS A 101 -41.86 5.20 -18.18
N GLU A 102 -42.00 4.88 -16.90
CA GLU A 102 -43.30 4.41 -16.43
C GLU A 102 -44.31 5.52 -16.74
N ARG A 103 -45.46 5.16 -17.34
CA ARG A 103 -46.52 6.12 -17.70
C ARG A 103 -46.94 7.02 -16.54
N VAL A 104 -46.66 6.59 -15.32
CA VAL A 104 -46.81 7.31 -14.06
C VAL A 104 -46.05 8.66 -14.02
N PHE A 105 -44.96 8.81 -14.77
CA PHE A 105 -44.20 10.06 -14.86
C PHE A 105 -44.46 10.83 -16.15
N GLU A 106 -45.24 10.28 -17.09
CA GLU A 106 -45.60 10.96 -18.34
C GLU A 106 -46.40 12.24 -18.02
N GLY A 107 -45.99 13.36 -18.62
CA GLY A 107 -46.58 14.68 -18.36
C GLY A 107 -45.93 15.46 -17.21
N LYS A 108 -45.00 14.87 -16.45
CA LYS A 108 -44.21 15.55 -15.40
C LYS A 108 -42.73 15.63 -15.81
N ALA A 109 -42.45 16.39 -16.87
CA ALA A 109 -41.15 16.44 -17.56
C ALA A 109 -39.93 16.68 -16.63
N GLU A 110 -40.09 17.49 -15.58
CA GLU A 110 -39.00 17.76 -14.63
C GLU A 110 -38.65 16.53 -13.78
N LEU A 111 -39.66 15.80 -13.28
CA LEU A 111 -39.46 14.58 -12.50
C LEU A 111 -38.90 13.43 -13.35
N GLU A 112 -39.36 13.34 -14.59
CA GLU A 112 -38.89 12.35 -15.56
C GLU A 112 -37.41 12.57 -15.89
N LYS A 113 -37.02 13.82 -16.17
CA LYS A 113 -35.64 14.19 -16.46
C LYS A 113 -34.71 13.91 -15.28
N GLU A 114 -35.09 14.32 -14.06
CA GLU A 114 -34.28 14.07 -12.87
C GLU A 114 -34.10 12.57 -12.60
N ASN A 115 -35.15 11.76 -12.82
CA ASN A 115 -35.08 10.33 -12.63
C ASN A 115 -34.15 9.67 -13.67
N LEU A 116 -34.22 10.10 -14.92
CA LEU A 116 -33.34 9.64 -15.98
C LEU A 116 -31.87 9.96 -15.67
N GLU A 117 -31.56 11.19 -15.26
CA GLU A 117 -30.20 11.60 -14.89
C GLU A 117 -29.66 10.77 -13.72
N ARG A 118 -30.49 10.51 -12.70
CA ARG A 118 -30.12 9.63 -11.57
C ARG A 118 -29.90 8.18 -12.00
N HIS A 119 -30.75 7.65 -12.88
CA HIS A 119 -30.60 6.29 -13.42
C HIS A 119 -29.32 6.16 -14.25
N GLU A 120 -29.00 7.14 -15.09
CA GLU A 120 -27.74 7.15 -15.86
C GLU A 120 -26.51 7.19 -14.95
N ALA A 121 -26.54 7.99 -13.88
CA ALA A 121 -25.48 8.04 -12.89
C ALA A 121 -25.29 6.69 -12.18
N LEU A 122 -26.39 6.01 -11.82
CA LEU A 122 -26.35 4.66 -11.26
C LEU A 122 -25.74 3.64 -12.22
N LYS A 123 -26.09 3.72 -13.50
CA LYS A 123 -25.55 2.85 -14.55
C LYS A 123 -24.05 3.07 -14.73
N GLU A 124 -23.58 4.33 -14.63
CA GLU A 124 -22.15 4.64 -14.63
C GLU A 124 -21.44 4.05 -13.41
N ILE A 125 -22.02 4.18 -12.20
CA ILE A 125 -21.52 3.55 -10.97
C ILE A 125 -21.37 2.04 -11.17
N GLN A 126 -22.41 1.37 -11.68
CA GLN A 126 -22.42 -0.08 -11.88
C GLN A 126 -21.34 -0.54 -12.87
N ARG A 127 -21.16 0.19 -13.98
CA ARG A 127 -20.07 -0.10 -14.94
C ARG A 127 -18.70 0.08 -14.27
N SER A 128 -18.49 1.18 -13.55
CA SER A 128 -17.22 1.45 -12.88
C SER A 128 -16.88 0.39 -11.82
N LEU A 129 -17.87 -0.08 -11.05
CA LEU A 129 -17.69 -1.14 -10.05
C LEU A 129 -17.43 -2.50 -10.67
N THR A 130 -18.07 -2.81 -11.80
CA THR A 130 -17.79 -4.04 -12.54
C THR A 130 -16.33 -4.08 -12.99
N GLU A 131 -15.79 -2.96 -13.45
CA GLU A 131 -14.37 -2.87 -13.79
C GLU A 131 -13.45 -2.87 -12.57
N LEU A 132 -13.82 -2.16 -11.49
CA LEU A 132 -13.05 -2.18 -10.24
C LEU A 132 -12.99 -3.58 -9.62
N ARG A 133 -14.05 -4.40 -9.77
CA ARG A 133 -14.05 -5.80 -9.35
C ARG A 133 -12.98 -6.62 -10.06
N ARG A 134 -12.68 -6.36 -11.34
CA ARG A 134 -11.57 -7.02 -12.05
C ARG A 134 -10.23 -6.63 -11.44
N VAL A 135 -10.02 -5.33 -11.23
CA VAL A 135 -8.82 -4.82 -10.55
C VAL A 135 -8.67 -5.48 -9.17
N PHE A 136 -9.76 -5.62 -8.42
CA PHE A 136 -9.80 -6.26 -7.11
C PHE A 136 -9.47 -7.76 -7.15
N LEU A 137 -10.09 -8.52 -8.06
CA LEU A 137 -9.83 -9.96 -8.21
C LEU A 137 -8.35 -10.22 -8.53
N ASP A 138 -7.80 -9.48 -9.48
CA ASP A 138 -6.38 -9.56 -9.85
C ASP A 138 -5.45 -9.28 -8.66
N MET A 139 -5.86 -8.43 -7.72
CA MET A 139 -5.08 -8.12 -6.52
C MET A 139 -5.32 -9.11 -5.38
N SER A 140 -6.53 -9.68 -5.25
CA SER A 140 -6.87 -10.65 -4.21
C SER A 140 -6.10 -11.96 -4.36
N ILE A 141 -5.79 -12.37 -5.59
CA ILE A 141 -4.94 -13.54 -5.89
C ILE A 141 -3.50 -13.35 -5.38
N LEU A 142 -3.06 -12.09 -5.16
CA LEU A 142 -1.72 -11.76 -4.66
C LEU A 142 -1.68 -11.57 -3.12
N VAL A 143 -2.81 -11.58 -2.44
CA VAL A 143 -2.92 -11.29 -0.98
C VAL A 143 -3.01 -12.56 -0.13
N GLU A 144 -3.29 -13.71 -0.72
CA GLU A 144 -3.51 -14.96 0.01
C GLU A 144 -2.22 -15.60 0.56
N THR A 145 -1.05 -15.00 0.30
CA THR A 145 0.25 -15.48 0.78
C THR A 145 0.72 -14.88 2.11
N GLN A 146 -0.06 -14.05 2.80
CA GLN A 146 0.40 -13.47 4.07
C GLN A 146 -0.74 -13.25 5.07
N ALA A 147 -1.08 -14.32 5.79
CA ALA A 147 -1.89 -14.26 7.01
C ALA A 147 -1.06 -13.89 8.26
N ASP A 148 0.14 -13.31 8.08
CA ASP A 148 0.96 -12.79 9.18
C ASP A 148 0.93 -11.26 9.17
N GLU A 149 -0.26 -10.69 9.41
CA GLU A 149 -0.33 -9.38 10.06
C GLU A 149 -0.06 -9.59 11.55
N ILE A 150 0.67 -8.65 12.16
CA ILE A 150 1.11 -8.57 13.57
C ILE A 150 2.56 -9.05 13.78
N ASN A 151 3.53 -8.30 13.24
CA ASN A 151 4.79 -8.01 13.96
C ASN A 151 5.66 -6.90 13.33
N VAL A 152 5.09 -6.06 12.46
CA VAL A 152 5.86 -5.07 11.70
C VAL A 152 6.38 -3.91 12.57
N ILE A 153 5.72 -3.60 13.70
CA ILE A 153 6.23 -2.57 14.63
C ILE A 153 7.28 -3.15 15.57
N GLU A 154 7.00 -4.29 16.19
CA GLU A 154 7.93 -4.94 17.14
C GLU A 154 9.22 -5.40 16.44
N GLU A 155 9.12 -5.92 15.22
CA GLU A 155 10.29 -6.34 14.43
C GLU A 155 11.09 -5.15 13.88
N ASN A 156 10.44 -4.06 13.46
CA ASN A 156 11.15 -2.86 13.01
C ASN A 156 11.82 -2.12 14.19
N VAL A 157 11.19 -2.07 15.36
CA VAL A 157 11.79 -1.52 16.60
C VAL A 157 12.92 -2.42 17.09
N GLY A 158 12.74 -3.75 17.09
CA GLY A 158 13.79 -4.71 17.43
C GLY A 158 14.99 -4.65 16.47
N SER A 159 14.74 -4.49 15.17
CA SER A 159 15.79 -4.34 14.15
C SER A 159 16.53 -3.00 14.26
N ALA A 160 15.83 -1.91 14.59
CA ALA A 160 16.44 -0.61 14.86
C ALA A 160 17.29 -0.65 16.15
N ALA A 161 16.80 -1.29 17.21
CA ALA A 161 17.55 -1.50 18.45
C ALA A 161 18.82 -2.33 18.21
N ASN A 162 18.73 -3.41 17.43
CA ASN A 162 19.88 -4.23 17.04
C ASN A 162 20.92 -3.46 16.21
N HIS A 163 20.48 -2.55 15.32
CA HIS A 163 21.39 -1.69 14.55
C HIS A 163 22.12 -0.67 15.44
N ILE A 164 21.42 -0.08 16.43
CA ILE A 164 22.03 0.84 17.40
C ILE A 164 23.02 0.09 18.30
N SER A 165 22.64 -1.09 18.82
CA SER A 165 23.50 -1.98 19.62
C SER A 165 24.78 -2.37 18.87
N GLY A 166 24.66 -2.83 17.62
CA GLY A 166 25.82 -3.20 16.81
C GLY A 166 26.72 -2.00 16.46
N GLY A 167 26.12 -0.81 16.26
CA GLY A 167 26.85 0.44 16.05
C GLY A 167 27.61 0.90 17.31
N THR A 168 27.02 0.75 18.49
CA THR A 168 27.67 1.07 19.77
C THR A 168 28.78 0.09 20.12
N ASP A 169 28.63 -1.20 19.81
CA ASP A 169 29.68 -2.20 19.98
C ASP A 169 30.86 -1.94 19.04
N GLY A 170 30.60 -1.62 17.77
CA GLY A 170 31.65 -1.20 16.83
C GLY A 170 32.43 0.01 17.34
N LEU A 171 31.75 1.01 17.91
CA LEU A 171 32.38 2.16 18.56
C LEU A 171 33.16 1.76 19.83
N TYR A 172 32.62 0.86 20.66
CA TYR A 172 33.29 0.36 21.87
C TYR A 172 34.58 -0.38 21.54
N TYR A 173 34.54 -1.33 20.60
CA TYR A 173 35.71 -2.08 20.14
C TYR A 173 36.71 -1.16 19.42
N ALA A 174 36.26 -0.23 18.57
CA ALA A 174 37.16 0.74 17.93
C ALA A 174 37.87 1.62 18.97
N ASN A 175 37.18 2.06 20.02
CA ASN A 175 37.76 2.88 21.08
C ASN A 175 38.71 2.06 21.97
N GLN A 176 38.40 0.78 22.22
CA GLN A 176 39.26 -0.15 22.94
C GLN A 176 40.54 -0.47 22.15
N MET A 177 40.43 -0.65 20.82
CA MET A 177 41.57 -0.88 19.93
C MET A 177 42.46 0.37 19.83
N LYS A 178 41.88 1.57 19.78
CA LYS A 178 42.61 2.84 19.85
C LYS A 178 43.38 3.01 21.17
N ARG A 179 42.78 2.62 22.30
CA ARG A 179 43.47 2.63 23.62
C ARG A 179 44.61 1.62 23.69
N ARG A 180 44.48 0.45 23.05
CA ARG A 180 45.50 -0.61 23.06
C ARG A 180 46.66 -0.33 22.10
N GLY A 181 46.43 0.45 21.03
CA GLY A 181 47.43 0.81 20.02
C GLY A 181 48.29 2.04 20.32
N SER A 182 48.01 2.81 21.39
CA SER A 182 48.61 4.14 21.57
C SER A 182 50.12 4.15 21.91
N ASN A 183 50.66 3.06 22.47
CA ASN A 183 52.04 3.06 22.93
C ASN A 183 52.94 2.16 22.08
N TRP A 184 52.42 1.07 21.50
CA TRP A 184 53.25 0.04 20.88
C TRP A 184 54.04 0.54 19.66
N GLY A 185 53.43 1.38 18.81
CA GLY A 185 54.13 1.97 17.67
C GLY A 185 55.30 2.89 18.07
N CYS A 186 55.17 3.58 19.21
CA CYS A 186 56.22 4.47 19.72
C CYS A 186 57.42 3.67 20.26
N TRP A 187 57.16 2.54 20.95
CA TRP A 187 58.22 1.64 21.41
C TRP A 187 59.00 0.99 20.25
N VAL A 188 58.30 0.59 19.18
CA VAL A 188 58.95 0.05 17.97
C VAL A 188 59.82 1.12 17.29
N GLY A 189 59.34 2.36 17.20
CA GLY A 189 60.11 3.48 16.64
C GLY A 189 61.38 3.81 17.44
N VAL A 190 61.30 3.82 18.77
CA VAL A 190 62.46 4.05 19.64
C VAL A 190 63.50 2.93 19.49
N LEU A 191 63.07 1.66 19.44
CA LEU A 191 63.97 0.52 19.23
C LEU A 191 64.72 0.64 17.89
N LEU A 192 64.03 1.05 16.83
CA LEU A 192 64.61 1.22 15.49
C LEU A 192 65.66 2.34 15.44
N LEU A 193 65.42 3.45 16.14
CA LEU A 193 66.38 4.56 16.26
C LEU A 193 67.64 4.15 17.03
N ILE A 194 67.51 3.34 18.09
CA ILE A 194 68.64 2.82 18.85
C ILE A 194 69.49 1.90 17.97
N LEU A 195 68.87 0.99 17.20
CA LEU A 195 69.57 0.11 16.27
C LEU A 195 70.31 0.87 15.18
N LEU A 196 69.69 1.92 14.63
CA LEU A 196 70.34 2.81 13.66
C LEU A 196 71.54 3.55 14.26
N GLY A 197 71.43 4.06 15.49
CA GLY A 197 72.53 4.71 16.18
C GLY A 197 73.73 3.77 16.41
N ILE A 198 73.46 2.52 16.82
CA ILE A 198 74.51 1.50 17.01
C ILE A 198 75.20 1.20 15.67
N LEU A 199 74.42 0.97 14.60
CA LEU A 199 74.96 0.70 13.26
C LEU A 199 75.89 1.82 12.78
N VAL A 200 75.47 3.08 12.94
CA VAL A 200 76.30 4.24 12.56
C VAL A 200 77.57 4.31 13.40
N SER A 201 77.49 4.07 14.72
CA SER A 201 78.68 4.08 15.58
C SER A 201 79.68 2.97 15.24
N THR A 202 79.21 1.79 14.82
CA THR A 202 80.07 0.68 14.39
C THR A 202 80.66 0.88 13.00
N LEU A 203 80.02 1.68 12.15
CA LEU A 203 80.56 2.01 10.82
C LEU A 203 81.55 3.19 10.86
N ALA A 204 81.47 4.02 11.91
CA ALA A 204 82.29 5.21 12.11
C ALA A 204 83.50 4.98 13.04
N SER A 205 83.64 3.79 13.63
CA SER A 205 84.86 3.33 14.35
C SER A 205 85.68 2.43 13.44
#